data_AF-A0A1G4Z6G7-F1
#
_entry.id   AF-A0A1G4Z6G7-F1
#
_cell.length_a   1.000
_cell.length_b   1.000
_cell.length_c   1.000
_cell.angle_alpha   90.00
_cell.angle_beta   90.00
_cell.angle_gamma   90.00
#
_symmetry.space_group_name_H-M   'P 1'
#
loop_
_entity.id
_entity.type
_entity.pdbx_description
1 polymer ?
#
loop_
_entity_poly.entity_id
_entity_poly.type
_entity_poly.pdbx_seq_one_letter_code
_entity_poly.pdbx_strand_id
1 'polypeptide(L)'
;LEFAPTFAGHAEGVGDAVLISQTSGQTATITGNADGRYFGVAGYGSSGSGGLVNTTDPYSGTVPWPRGTNVIVEVTATGGWTLDVQ
;
A
#
# COMPACT_ATOMS: atom_id res chain seq x y z
N LEU A 1 24.23 -1.96 -2.92
CA LEU A 1 22.93 -1.78 -3.58
C LEU A 1 21.89 -2.16 -2.54
N GLU A 2 21.12 -1.19 -2.07
CA GLU A 2 20.01 -1.46 -1.16
C GLU A 2 18.78 -1.73 -2.04
N PHE A 3 18.18 -2.90 -1.88
CA PHE A 3 16.97 -3.27 -2.60
C PHE A 3 15.76 -2.76 -1.82
N ALA A 4 14.70 -2.34 -2.52
CA ALA A 4 13.44 -2.04 -1.86
C ALA A 4 12.94 -3.31 -1.14
N PRO A 5 12.44 -3.18 0.11
CA PRO A 5 11.92 -4.32 0.84
C PRO A 5 10.71 -4.94 0.12
N THR A 6 10.61 -6.26 0.19
CA THR A 6 9.51 -7.04 -0.40
C THR A 6 8.56 -7.53 0.67
N PHE A 7 7.28 -7.69 0.34
CA PHE A 7 6.31 -8.33 1.22
C PHE A 7 5.41 -9.31 0.46
N ALA A 8 4.87 -10.30 1.17
CA ALA A 8 3.94 -11.28 0.65
C ALA A 8 2.69 -11.32 1.53
N GLY A 9 1.57 -10.85 0.98
CA GLY A 9 0.27 -10.81 1.66
C GLY A 9 0.15 -9.65 2.65
N HIS A 10 1.08 -9.51 3.59
CA HIS A 10 1.00 -8.53 4.66
C HIS A 10 2.22 -7.60 4.73
N ALA A 11 1.99 -6.32 5.00
CA ALA A 11 3.02 -5.36 5.37
C ALA A 11 2.50 -4.33 6.38
N GLU A 12 3.39 -3.83 7.22
CA GLU A 12 3.12 -2.73 8.16
C GLU A 12 4.32 -1.78 8.22
N GLY A 13 4.08 -0.54 8.62
CA GLY A 13 5.14 0.45 8.74
C GLY A 13 4.66 1.76 9.37
N VAL A 14 5.59 2.70 9.50
CA VAL A 14 5.36 4.06 10.00
C VAL A 14 6.05 5.04 9.07
N GLY A 15 5.36 6.10 8.68
CA GLY A 15 5.91 7.09 7.76
C GLY A 15 5.85 6.62 6.29
N ASP A 16 6.59 7.32 5.43
CA ASP A 16 6.66 7.02 4.01
C ASP A 16 7.42 5.71 3.73
N ALA A 17 7.00 4.98 2.70
CA ALA A 17 7.66 3.73 2.29
C ALA A 17 7.48 3.45 0.80
N VAL A 18 8.46 2.75 0.23
CA VAL A 18 8.36 2.11 -1.09
C VAL A 18 8.66 0.62 -0.93
N LEU A 19 7.70 -0.23 -1.27
CA LEU A 19 7.76 -1.68 -1.11
C LEU A 19 7.52 -2.39 -2.45
N ILE A 20 7.86 -3.68 -2.51
CA ILE A 20 7.50 -4.55 -3.64
C ILE A 20 6.61 -5.70 -3.13
N SER A 21 5.35 -5.73 -3.56
CA SER A 21 4.44 -6.83 -3.28
C SER A 21 4.71 -8.01 -4.18
N GLN A 22 4.91 -9.19 -3.59
CA GLN A 22 5.09 -10.46 -4.30
C GLN A 22 3.75 -11.20 -4.50
N THR A 23 2.64 -10.63 -4.03
CA THR A 23 1.30 -11.25 -4.10
C THR A 23 0.50 -10.73 -5.27
N SER A 24 0.02 -11.64 -6.12
CA SER A 24 -0.98 -11.35 -7.15
C SER A 24 -2.39 -11.43 -6.55
N GLY A 25 -2.71 -10.48 -5.67
CA GLY A 25 -4.02 -10.39 -5.03
C GLY A 25 -5.10 -9.80 -5.93
N GLN A 26 -6.35 -9.92 -5.49
CA GLN A 26 -7.51 -9.25 -6.09
C GLN A 26 -7.90 -7.99 -5.32
N THR A 27 -7.72 -8.00 -4.01
CA THR A 27 -8.08 -6.89 -3.13
C THR A 27 -7.06 -6.71 -2.02
N ALA A 28 -7.01 -5.51 -1.45
CA ALA A 28 -6.25 -5.27 -0.22
C ALA A 28 -7.10 -4.55 0.81
N THR A 29 -7.02 -4.99 2.06
CA THR A 29 -7.45 -4.18 3.21
C THR A 29 -6.30 -3.27 3.60
N ILE A 30 -6.57 -1.97 3.68
CA ILE A 30 -5.58 -0.95 4.01
C ILE A 30 -6.08 -0.20 5.25
N THR A 31 -5.21 -0.05 6.23
CA THR A 31 -5.46 0.80 7.40
C THR A 31 -4.36 1.83 7.58
N GLY A 32 -4.70 3.01 8.10
CA GLY A 32 -3.71 4.03 8.40
C GLY A 32 -4.33 5.38 8.75
N ASN A 33 -3.47 6.36 8.94
CA ASN A 33 -3.84 7.77 9.15
C ASN A 33 -4.65 8.07 10.42
N ALA A 34 -4.33 7.42 11.54
CA ALA A 34 -5.01 7.66 12.81
C ALA A 34 -5.02 9.15 13.23
N ASP A 35 -3.99 9.90 12.85
CA ASP A 35 -3.82 11.33 13.18
C ASP A 35 -4.55 12.29 12.25
N GLY A 36 -5.26 11.81 11.21
CA GLY A 36 -5.98 12.67 10.26
C GLY A 36 -5.07 13.61 9.46
N ARG A 37 -3.90 13.12 9.05
CA ARG A 37 -2.95 13.82 8.16
C ARG A 37 -3.15 13.33 6.72
N TYR A 38 -2.28 13.72 5.80
CA TYR A 38 -2.33 13.12 4.46
C TYR A 38 -1.94 11.65 4.52
N PHE A 39 -2.74 10.79 3.88
CA PHE A 39 -2.43 9.39 3.68
C PHE A 39 -2.72 8.99 2.24
N GLY A 40 -1.66 8.55 1.56
CA GLY A 40 -1.67 8.11 0.18
C GLY A 40 -1.13 6.69 0.07
N VAL A 41 -1.79 5.86 -0.73
CA VAL A 41 -1.26 4.58 -1.17
C VAL A 41 -1.43 4.49 -2.68
N ALA A 42 -0.36 4.19 -3.40
CA ALA A 42 -0.38 3.99 -4.85
C ALA A 42 0.30 2.68 -5.22
N GLY A 43 -0.24 2.01 -6.24
CA GLY A 43 0.30 0.77 -6.78
C GLY A 43 0.74 0.94 -8.23
N TYR A 44 1.87 0.34 -8.59
CA TYR A 44 2.44 0.33 -9.93
C TYR A 44 2.78 -1.10 -10.34
N GLY A 45 1.98 -1.68 -11.23
CA GLY A 45 2.15 -3.04 -11.72
C GLY A 45 1.98 -3.14 -13.24
N SER A 46 2.22 -4.33 -13.77
CA SER A 46 2.12 -4.61 -15.22
C SER A 46 0.70 -4.47 -15.76
N SER A 47 -0.33 -4.63 -14.91
CA SER A 47 -1.73 -4.45 -15.29
C SER A 47 -2.24 -3.01 -15.18
N GLY A 48 -1.40 -2.07 -14.72
CA GLY A 48 -1.77 -0.66 -14.53
C GLY A 48 -1.17 -0.06 -13.25
N SER A 49 -1.24 1.27 -13.19
CA SER A 49 -0.80 2.07 -12.04
C SER A 49 -1.90 3.03 -11.59
N GLY A 50 -2.04 3.25 -10.28
CA GLY A 50 -3.03 4.19 -9.77
C GLY A 50 -3.04 4.34 -8.25
N GLY A 51 -3.75 5.39 -7.80
CA GLY A 51 -4.03 5.63 -6.38
C GLY A 51 -5.03 4.61 -5.85
N LEU A 52 -4.66 3.96 -4.75
CA LEU A 52 -5.49 3.05 -3.97
C LEU A 52 -6.18 3.79 -2.82
N VAL A 53 -5.46 4.72 -2.17
CA VAL A 53 -5.98 5.60 -1.11
C VAL A 53 -5.44 7.01 -1.33
N ASN A 54 -6.29 8.01 -1.13
CA ASN A 54 -5.92 9.43 -1.17
C ASN A 54 -6.90 10.20 -0.27
N THR A 55 -6.54 10.37 1.01
CA THR A 55 -7.44 10.95 2.01
C THR A 55 -6.68 11.76 3.05
N THR A 56 -7.41 12.64 3.73
CA THR A 56 -6.96 13.30 4.96
C THR A 56 -7.61 12.72 6.23
N ASP A 57 -8.60 11.83 6.07
CA ASP A 57 -9.31 11.21 7.19
C ASP A 57 -8.65 9.88 7.59
N PRO A 58 -8.83 9.40 8.84
CA PRO A 58 -8.47 8.03 9.20
C PRO A 58 -9.06 7.02 8.23
N TYR A 59 -8.26 6.05 7.81
CA TYR A 59 -8.64 5.10 6.76
C TYR A 59 -8.62 3.66 7.28
N SER A 60 -9.69 2.93 6.98
CA SER A 60 -9.79 1.48 7.12
C SER A 60 -10.76 0.99 6.06
N GLY A 61 -10.25 0.43 4.96
CA GLY A 61 -11.07 0.09 3.81
C GLY A 61 -10.48 -1.04 2.97
N THR A 62 -11.30 -1.58 2.07
CA THR A 62 -10.87 -2.60 1.11
C THR A 62 -10.92 -2.04 -0.30
N VAL A 63 -9.84 -2.21 -1.06
CA VAL A 63 -9.66 -1.67 -2.42
C VAL A 63 -9.29 -2.76 -3.41
N PRO A 64 -9.59 -2.61 -4.70
CA PRO A 64 -9.02 -3.48 -5.73
C PRO A 64 -7.50 -3.41 -5.74
N TRP A 65 -6.84 -4.56 -5.82
CA TRP A 65 -5.38 -4.65 -5.89
C TRP A 65 -4.90 -4.76 -7.35
N PRO A 66 -3.78 -4.12 -7.73
CA PRO A 66 -3.20 -4.32 -9.06
C PRO A 66 -2.88 -5.79 -9.32
N ARG A 67 -3.18 -6.28 -10.51
CA ARG A 67 -2.94 -7.67 -10.86
C ARG A 67 -1.46 -7.91 -11.15
N GLY A 68 -1.04 -9.16 -10.95
CA GLY A 68 0.33 -9.61 -11.20
C GLY A 68 1.19 -9.60 -9.94
N THR A 69 2.38 -10.14 -10.05
CA THR A 69 3.39 -10.14 -8.99
C THR A 69 4.39 -9.00 -9.20
N ASN A 70 5.12 -8.63 -8.14
CA ASN A 70 6.08 -7.53 -8.14
C ASN A 70 5.45 -6.15 -8.37
N VAL A 71 4.30 -5.90 -7.74
CA VAL A 71 3.68 -4.58 -7.72
C VAL A 71 4.50 -3.66 -6.82
N ILE A 72 4.97 -2.54 -7.34
CA ILE A 72 5.60 -1.49 -6.52
C ILE A 72 4.50 -0.75 -5.78
N VAL A 73 4.65 -0.59 -4.48
CA VAL A 73 3.70 0.09 -3.60
C VAL A 73 4.38 1.29 -2.99
N GLU A 74 3.83 2.47 -3.21
CA GLU A 74 4.23 3.71 -2.57
C GLU A 74 3.22 4.04 -1.47
N VAL A 75 3.72 4.29 -0.26
CA VAL A 75 2.94 4.77 0.87
C VAL A 75 3.48 6.14 1.27
N THR A 76 2.57 7.12 1.35
CA THR A 76 2.85 8.43 1.95
C THR A 76 2.05 8.54 3.24
N ALA A 77 2.72 8.65 4.37
CA ALA A 77 2.07 8.65 5.68
C ALA A 77 2.88 9.43 6.71
N THR A 78 2.21 9.99 7.71
CA THR A 78 2.88 10.49 8.93
C THR A 78 2.95 9.42 10.02
N GLY A 79 1.91 8.61 10.15
CA GLY A 79 1.74 7.60 11.21
C GLY A 79 1.86 6.16 10.71
N GLY A 80 1.39 5.24 11.55
CA GLY A 80 1.37 3.81 11.25
C GLY A 80 0.35 3.43 10.16
N TRP A 81 0.64 2.36 9.44
CA TRP A 81 -0.22 1.80 8.39
C TRP A 81 -0.05 0.27 8.27
N THR A 82 -1.08 -0.39 7.73
CA THR A 82 -1.03 -1.81 7.35
C THR A 82 -1.60 -2.03 5.96
N LEU A 83 -1.09 -3.05 5.27
CA LEU A 83 -1.54 -3.55 3.98
C LEU A 83 -1.77 -5.05 4.09
N ASP A 84 -2.98 -5.52 3.78
CA ASP A 84 -3.37 -6.93 3.77
C ASP A 84 -3.95 -7.32 2.41
N VAL A 85 -3.10 -7.85 1.54
CA VAL A 85 -3.39 -8.27 0.16
C VAL A 85 -3.89 -9.73 0.14
N GLN A 86 -5.05 -9.94 -0.47
CA GLN A 86 -5.73 -11.24 -0.61
C GLN A 86 -5.83 -11.68 -2.07
#